data_AF-A0A2G9ZQA3-F1
#
_entry.id   AF-A0A2G9ZQA3-F1
#
_cell.length_a   1.000
_cell.length_b   1.000
_cell.length_c   1.000
_cell.angle_alpha   90.00
_cell.angle_beta   90.00
_cell.angle_gamma   90.00
#
_symmetry.space_group_name_H-M   'P 1'
#
loop_
_entity.id
_entity.type
_entity.pdbx_description
1 polymer ?
#
loop_
_entity_poly.entity_id
_entity_poly.type
_entity_poly.pdbx_seq_one_letter_code
_entity_poly.pdbx_strand_id
1 'polypeptide(L)' 'MKFFIAPQNIGSDATREQTEKVIELLCKKGWNVTYGIGRNVATEVSEFGREEQIQDAFSEDFMACIAEVESGETFGKTE' A
#
# COMPACT_ATOMS: atom_id res chain seq x y z
N MET A 1 -9.81 7.07 -5.45
CA MET A 1 -8.52 7.75 -5.51
C MET A 1 -7.54 6.68 -5.87
N LYS A 2 -6.75 6.91 -6.90
CA LYS A 2 -5.77 5.93 -7.33
C LYS A 2 -4.43 6.18 -6.65
N PHE A 3 -3.90 5.15 -6.02
CA PHE A 3 -2.59 5.15 -5.37
C PHE A 3 -1.57 4.37 -6.18
N PHE A 4 -0.32 4.80 -6.07
CA PHE A 4 0.82 4.18 -6.76
C PHE A 4 1.88 3.81 -5.74
N ILE A 5 2.26 2.54 -5.71
CA ILE A 5 3.29 2.03 -4.81
C ILE A 5 4.42 1.43 -5.64
N ALA A 6 5.63 1.85 -5.33
CA ALA A 6 6.87 1.26 -5.81
C ALA A 6 7.71 0.82 -4.59
N PRO A 7 8.77 0.02 -4.80
CA PRO A 7 9.63 -0.43 -3.70
C PRO A 7 10.14 0.73 -2.82
N GLN A 8 10.45 1.87 -3.45
CA GLN A 8 10.91 3.09 -2.78
C GLN A 8 9.94 3.65 -1.72
N ASN A 9 8.65 3.33 -1.80
CA ASN A 9 7.66 3.73 -0.81
C ASN A 9 7.69 2.86 0.46
N ILE A 10 8.21 1.63 0.35
CA ILE A 10 8.27 0.65 1.44
C ILE A 10 9.63 0.76 2.13
N GLY A 11 10.72 0.78 1.36
CA GLY A 11 12.07 0.90 1.88
C GLY A 11 13.13 0.81 0.79
N SER A 12 14.36 1.20 1.11
CA SER A 12 15.49 1.18 0.18
C SER A 12 15.82 -0.22 -0.36
N ASP A 13 15.53 -1.26 0.42
CA ASP A 13 15.84 -2.66 0.11
C ASP A 13 14.61 -3.49 -0.27
N ALA A 14 13.44 -2.84 -0.41
CA ALA A 14 12.21 -3.53 -0.76
C ALA A 14 12.32 -4.15 -2.16
N THR A 15 11.88 -5.41 -2.26
CA THR A 15 11.82 -6.12 -3.54
C THR A 15 10.52 -5.80 -4.27
N ARG A 16 10.51 -6.10 -5.57
CA ARG A 16 9.29 -6.05 -6.37
C ARG A 16 8.22 -7.00 -5.81
N GLU A 17 8.60 -8.19 -5.37
CA GLU A 17 7.67 -9.17 -4.82
C GLU A 17 7.02 -8.66 -3.52
N GLN A 18 7.80 -8.10 -2.60
CA GLN A 18 7.25 -7.46 -1.39
C GLN A 18 6.30 -6.32 -1.75
N THR A 19 6.64 -5.51 -2.76
CA THR A 19 5.76 -4.45 -3.25
C THR A 19 4.45 -4.99 -3.80
N GLU A 20 4.50 -6.04 -4.61
CA GLU A 20 3.31 -6.67 -5.20
C GLU A 20 2.42 -7.30 -4.11
N LYS A 21 3.00 -7.90 -3.06
CA LYS A 21 2.26 -8.40 -1.89
C LYS A 21 1.54 -7.28 -1.13
N VAL A 22 2.21 -6.16 -0.85
CA VAL A 22 1.58 -5.00 -0.20
C VAL A 22 0.41 -4.46 -1.04
N ILE A 23 0.60 -4.36 -2.37
CA ILE A 23 -0.48 -3.96 -3.29
C ILE A 23 -1.66 -4.93 -3.22
N GLU A 24 -1.40 -6.24 -3.19
CA GLU A 24 -2.46 -7.25 -3.08
C GLU A 24 -3.27 -7.11 -1.79
N LEU A 25 -2.60 -6.91 -0.64
CA LEU A 25 -3.26 -6.72 0.66
C LEU A 25 -4.12 -5.45 0.68
N LEU A 26 -3.63 -4.35 0.12
CA LEU A 26 -4.38 -3.11 0.01
C LEU A 26 -5.60 -3.25 -0.90
N CYS A 27 -5.46 -3.94 -2.03
CA CYS A 27 -6.59 -4.24 -2.92
C CYS A 27 -7.66 -5.09 -2.21
N LYS A 28 -7.27 -6.07 -1.37
CA LYS A 28 -8.21 -6.87 -0.55
C LYS A 28 -8.96 -6.01 0.47
N LYS A 29 -8.34 -4.95 0.98
CA LYS A 29 -8.95 -3.94 1.85
C LYS A 29 -9.86 -2.95 1.11
N GLY A 30 -9.90 -3.00 -0.23
CA GLY A 30 -10.76 -2.15 -1.06
C GLY A 30 -10.06 -0.92 -1.64
N TRP A 31 -8.74 -0.79 -1.48
CA TRP A 31 -7.99 0.32 -2.05
C TRP A 31 -7.72 0.15 -3.54
N ASN A 32 -7.83 1.24 -4.30
CA ASN A 32 -7.46 1.27 -5.72
C ASN A 32 -5.96 1.60 -5.86
N VAL A 33 -5.13 0.55 -5.88
CA VAL A 33 -3.66 0.67 -5.89
C VAL A 33 -3.07 -0.02 -7.11
N THR A 34 -1.98 0.53 -7.66
CA THR A 34 -1.23 -0.10 -8.76
C THR A 34 0.27 0.06 -8.56
N TYR A 35 1.06 -0.87 -9.09
CA TYR A 35 2.51 -0.77 -9.10
C TYR A 35 2.97 0.43 -9.93
N GLY A 36 3.85 1.26 -9.36
CA GLY A 36 4.48 2.38 -10.06
C GLY A 36 4.70 3.60 -9.17
N ILE A 37 5.15 4.68 -9.78
CA ILE A 37 5.32 5.99 -9.14
C ILE A 37 4.37 6.96 -9.82
N GLY A 38 3.54 7.63 -9.04
CA GLY A 38 2.54 8.56 -9.54
C GLY A 38 2.00 9.46 -8.44
N ARG A 39 1.24 10.49 -8.82
CA ARG A 39 0.51 11.30 -7.85
C ARG A 39 -0.74 10.57 -7.43
N ASN A 40 -1.09 10.66 -6.15
CA ASN A 40 -2.37 10.21 -5.64
C ASN A 40 -3.43 11.19 -6.14
N VAL A 41 -4.35 10.72 -6.98
CA VAL A 41 -5.35 11.58 -7.63
C VAL A 41 -6.74 11.03 -7.33
N ALA A 42 -7.62 11.91 -6.85
CA ALA A 42 -9.04 11.63 -6.72
C ALA A 42 -9.60 11.21 -8.10
N THR A 43 -10.20 10.04 -8.16
CA THR A 43 -10.76 9.47 -9.39
C THR A 43 -12.27 9.64 -9.46
N GLU A 44 -12.90 9.97 -8.33
CA GLU A 44 -14.35 10.12 -8.22
C GLU A 44 -14.75 11.44 -7.58
N VAL A 45 -15.92 11.98 -7.97
CA VAL A 45 -16.47 13.25 -7.45
C VAL A 45 -16.70 13.19 -5.93
N SER A 46 -16.99 12.00 -5.39
CA SER A 46 -17.18 11.74 -3.96
C SER A 46 -15.92 11.97 -3.12
N GLU A 47 -14.75 12.05 -3.73
CA GLU A 47 -13.44 12.10 -3.05
C GLU A 47 -12.92 13.53 -2.91
N PHE A 48 -13.48 14.47 -3.68
CA PHE A 48 -13.10 15.87 -3.64
C PHE A 48 -13.51 16.49 -2.29
N GLY A 49 -12.58 17.18 -1.64
CA GLY A 49 -12.76 17.75 -0.30
C GLY A 49 -12.57 16.74 0.84
N ARG A 50 -12.19 15.49 0.54
CA ARG A 50 -11.87 14.43 1.53
C ARG A 50 -10.48 13.82 1.30
N GLU A 51 -9.66 14.45 0.47
CA GLU A 51 -8.38 13.90 0.04
C GLU A 51 -7.43 13.62 1.21
N GLU A 52 -7.37 14.53 2.19
CA GLU A 52 -6.56 14.38 3.40
C GLU A 52 -7.01 13.14 4.21
N GLN A 53 -8.31 13.03 4.49
CA GLN A 53 -8.89 11.90 5.24
C GLN A 53 -8.65 10.56 4.52
N ILE A 54 -8.77 10.55 3.19
CA ILE A 54 -8.52 9.36 2.36
C ILE A 54 -7.03 8.99 2.40
N GLN A 55 -6.13 9.98 2.38
CA GLN A 55 -4.68 9.75 2.47
C GLN A 55 -4.25 9.26 3.85
N ASP A 56 -4.85 9.78 4.92
CA ASP A 56 -4.59 9.32 6.29
C ASP A 56 -5.03 7.85 6.46
N ALA A 57 -6.27 7.54 6.08
CA ALA A 57 -6.78 6.17 6.14
C ALA A 57 -5.96 5.20 5.28
N PHE A 58 -5.54 5.64 4.08
CA PHE A 58 -4.64 4.85 3.24
C PHE A 58 -3.29 4.61 3.90
N SER A 59 -2.73 5.62 4.58
CA SER A 59 -1.42 5.52 5.22
C SER A 59 -1.44 4.54 6.40
N GLU A 60 -2.51 4.53 7.20
CA GLU A 60 -2.71 3.56 8.28
C GLU A 60 -2.74 2.11 7.74
N ASP A 61 -3.54 1.87 6.70
CA ASP A 61 -3.64 0.55 6.08
C ASP A 61 -2.35 0.14 5.36
N PHE A 62 -1.65 1.08 4.73
CA PHE A 62 -0.36 0.83 4.08
C PHE A 62 0.69 0.37 5.10
N MET A 63 0.81 1.05 6.24
CA MET A 63 1.73 0.66 7.31
C MET A 63 1.36 -0.70 7.91
N ALA A 64 0.07 -0.99 8.07
CA ALA A 64 -0.39 -2.30 8.53
C ALA A 64 -0.02 -3.42 7.54
N CYS A 65 -0.18 -3.18 6.23
CA CYS A 65 0.20 -4.15 5.20
C CYS A 65 1.72 -4.37 5.14
N ILE A 66 2.53 -3.32 5.32
CA ILE A 66 3.99 -3.47 5.43
C ILE A 66 4.34 -4.37 6.62
N ALA A 67 3.78 -4.07 7.79
CA ALA A 67 4.02 -4.86 9.00
C ALA A 67 3.58 -6.33 8.83
N GLU A 68 2.50 -6.61 8.10
CA GLU A 68 2.06 -7.96 7.77
C GLU A 68 3.05 -8.68 6.84
N VAL A 69 3.58 -8.00 5.82
CA VAL A 69 4.60 -8.59 4.92
C VAL A 69 5.89 -8.88 5.67
N GLU A 70 6.36 -7.94 6.49
CA GLU A 70 7.58 -8.09 7.30
C GLU A 70 7.43 -9.21 8.36
N SER A 71 6.26 -9.31 9.00
CA SER A 71 5.98 -10.38 9.98
C SER A 71 5.68 -11.74 9.33
N GLY A 72 5.11 -11.74 8.13
CA GLY A 72 4.86 -12.95 7.34
C GLY A 72 6.15 -13.63 6.85
N GLU A 73 7.23 -12.88 6.61
CA GLU A 73 8.56 -13.45 6.32
C GLU A 73 9.20 -14.14 7.53
N THR A 74 8.76 -13.84 8.77
CA THR A 74 9.22 -14.52 9.99
C THR A 74 8.51 -15.83 10.32
N PHE A 75 7.40 -16.18 9.66
CA PHE A 75 6.66 -17.44 9.92
C PHE A 75 7.14 -18.63 9.05
N GLY A 76 8.36 -18.56 8.52
CA GLY A 76 9.01 -19.62 7.72
C GLY A 76 10.28 -20.23 8.32
N LYS A 77 10.68 -19.84 9.53
CA LYS A 77 11.73 -20.45 10.37
C LYS A 77 11.26 -20.25 11.81
N THR A 78 10.94 -21.25 12.61
CA THR A 78 11.79 -22.32 13.17
C THR A 78 10.82 -23.25 13.93
N GLU A 79 10.82 -24.54 13.62
CA GLU A 79 11.24 -25.65 14.53
C GLU A 79 10.28 -25.95 15.70
#